data_AF-A0A4P9XGD4-F1
#
_entry.id   AF-A0A4P9XGD4-F1
#
_cell.length_a   1.000
_cell.length_b   1.000
_cell.length_c   1.000
_cell.angle_alpha   90.00
_cell.angle_beta   90.00
_cell.angle_gamma   90.00
#
_symmetry.space_group_name_H-M   'P 1'
#
loop_
_entity.id
_entity.type
_entity.pdbx_description
1 polymer ?
#
loop_
_entity_poly.entity_id
_entity_poly.type
_entity_poly.pdbx_seq_one_letter_code
_entity_poly.pdbx_strand_id
1 'polypeptide(L)' 'TGKPRKMYPCLYPGCDRAFPRFYNLKSHLLCHSQVKPHRCDHCTACFARKHDLQRHRRTI' A
#
# COMPACT_ATOMS: atom_id res chain seq x y z
N THR A 1 -21.84 -1.36 23.17
CA THR A 1 -20.65 -2.02 23.74
C THR A 1 -19.52 -2.00 22.72
N GLY A 2 -18.57 -1.07 22.83
CA GLY A 2 -17.47 -0.93 21.85
C GLY A 2 -16.30 -1.83 22.20
N LYS A 3 -16.17 -3.00 21.57
CA LYS A 3 -14.94 -3.79 21.69
C LYS A 3 -13.78 -2.98 21.09
N PRO A 4 -12.63 -2.85 21.78
CA PRO A 4 -11.49 -2.15 21.23
C PRO A 4 -11.03 -2.85 19.95
N ARG A 5 -10.95 -2.09 18.87
CA ARG A 5 -10.57 -2.63 17.57
C ARG A 5 -9.05 -2.79 17.55
N LYS A 6 -8.57 -4.02 17.67
CA LYS A 6 -7.13 -4.31 17.57
C LYS A 6 -6.61 -3.81 16.20
N MET A 7 -5.66 -2.90 16.24
CA MET A 7 -4.97 -2.39 15.06
C MET A 7 -3.75 -3.26 14.73
N TYR A 8 -3.30 -3.16 13.48
CA TYR A 8 -2.12 -3.81 12.93
C TYR A 8 -1.03 -2.74 12.77
N PRO A 9 -0.08 -2.62 13.72
CA PRO A 9 1.00 -1.65 13.64
C PRO A 9 2.03 -2.03 12.57
N CYS A 10 2.63 -1.02 11.95
CA CYS A 10 3.85 -1.18 11.17
C CYS A 10 5.02 -1.40 12.12
N LEU A 11 5.90 -2.35 11.81
CA LEU A 11 7.09 -2.66 12.60
C LEU A 11 8.37 -2.15 11.94
N TYR A 12 8.25 -1.35 10.88
CA TYR A 12 9.40 -0.77 10.19
C TYR A 12 10.04 0.30 11.08
N PRO A 13 11.38 0.31 11.28
CA PRO A 13 12.04 1.31 12.12
C PRO A 13 11.69 2.75 11.69
N GLY A 14 11.22 3.55 12.65
CA GLY A 14 10.79 4.93 12.39
C GLY A 14 9.42 5.08 11.72
N CYS A 15 8.58 4.04 11.72
CA CYS A 15 7.22 4.11 11.19
C CYS A 15 6.15 3.85 12.27
N ASP A 16 5.40 4.90 12.64
CA ASP A 16 4.38 4.82 13.69
C ASP A 16 2.96 4.56 13.15
N ARG A 17 2.83 4.06 11.92
CA ARG A 17 1.52 3.84 11.29
C ARG A 17 0.88 2.54 11.79
N ALA A 18 -0.41 2.59 12.10
CA ALA A 18 -1.21 1.41 12.42
C ALA A 18 -2.50 1.38 11.61
N PHE A 19 -2.96 0.18 11.27
CA PHE A 19 -4.08 -0.01 10.36
C PHE A 19 -5.19 -0.85 10.99
N PRO A 20 -6.48 -0.57 10.70
CA PRO A 20 -7.59 -1.35 11.24
C PRO A 20 -7.73 -2.75 10.62
N ARG A 21 -7.03 -3.02 9.51
CA ARG A 21 -7.12 -4.26 8.75
C ARG A 21 -5.73 -4.67 8.27
N PHE A 22 -5.45 -5.97 8.31
CA PHE A 22 -4.14 -6.51 7.94
C PHE A 22 -3.75 -6.21 6.48
N TYR A 23 -4.69 -6.28 5.53
CA TYR A 23 -4.39 -6.01 4.12
C TYR A 23 -3.97 -4.56 3.86
N ASN A 24 -4.40 -3.61 4.69
CA ASN A 24 -3.95 -2.22 4.62
C ASN A 24 -2.49 -2.11 5.08
N LEU A 25 -2.13 -2.77 6.19
CA LEU A 25 -0.73 -2.86 6.62
C LEU A 25 0.13 -3.51 5.53
N LYS A 26 -0.29 -4.64 4.96
CA LYS A 26 0.45 -5.33 3.89
C LYS A 26 0.69 -4.43 2.68
N SER A 27 -0.32 -3.66 2.27
CA SER A 27 -0.19 -2.68 1.18
C SER A 27 0.75 -1.53 1.54
N HIS A 28 0.73 -1.06 2.80
CA HIS A 28 1.62 -0.03 3.29
C HIS A 28 3.09 -0.49 3.31
N LEU A 29 3.37 -1.75 3.65
CA LEU A 29 4.73 -2.28 3.66
C LEU A 29 5.43 -2.19 2.29
N LEU A 30 4.67 -2.13 1.19
CA LEU A 30 5.23 -1.91 -0.15
C LEU A 30 5.89 -0.52 -0.30
N CYS A 31 5.52 0.47 0.52
CA CYS A 31 6.18 1.76 0.55
C CYS A 31 7.59 1.68 1.14
N HIS A 32 7.87 0.69 1.99
CA HIS A 32 9.20 0.50 2.59
C HIS A 32 10.13 -0.32 1.70
N SER A 33 9.59 -1.26 0.92
CA SER A 33 10.40 -2.18 0.13
C SER A 33 10.92 -1.62 -1.20
N GLN A 34 10.48 -0.42 -1.63
CA GLN A 34 10.69 0.13 -2.98
C GLN A 34 10.23 -0.80 -4.12
N VAL A 35 9.58 -1.92 -3.81
CA VAL A 35 9.06 -2.85 -4.80
C VAL A 35 7.77 -2.27 -5.37
N LYS A 36 7.77 -2.01 -6.67
CA LYS A 36 6.61 -1.55 -7.42
C LYS A 36 6.18 -2.63 -8.40
N PRO A 37 5.44 -3.66 -7.95
CA PRO A 37 5.17 -4.85 -8.76
C PRO A 37 4.20 -4.57 -9.92
N HIS A 38 3.55 -3.41 -9.93
CA HIS A 38 2.55 -3.06 -10.94
C HIS A 38 3.13 -2.08 -11.96
N ARG A 39 3.61 -2.59 -13.09
CA ARG A 39 4.13 -1.80 -14.20
C ARG A 39 3.01 -1.39 -15.17
N CYS A 40 3.10 -0.22 -15.77
CA CYS A 40 2.26 0.19 -16.88
C CYS A 40 2.76 -0.41 -18.20
N ASP A 41 1.85 -0.88 -19.05
CA ASP A 41 2.22 -1.47 -20.35
C ASP A 41 2.49 -0.40 -21.43
N HIS A 42 2.03 0.84 -21.23
CA HIS A 42 2.17 1.94 -22.18
C HIS A 42 3.30 2.92 -21.84
N CYS A 43 3.92 2.82 -20.66
CA CYS A 43 5.02 3.68 -20.25
C CYS A 43 5.96 2.96 -19.26
N THR A 44 6.99 3.66 -18.75
CA THR A 44 7.95 3.09 -17.79
C THR A 44 7.52 3.21 -16.33
N ALA A 45 6.33 3.75 -16.06
CA ALA A 45 5.85 3.96 -14.70
C ALA A 45 5.52 2.64 -13.99
N CYS A 46 6.01 2.50 -12.75
CA CYS A 46 5.68 1.40 -11.86
C CYS A 46 4.99 1.93 -10.59
N PHE A 47 4.06 1.13 -10.04
CA PHE A 47 3.23 1.47 -8.90
C PHE A 47 3.32 0.40 -7.81
N ALA A 48 3.26 0.85 -6.56
CA ALA A 48 3.21 -0.04 -5.40
C ALA A 48 1.84 -0.75 -5.26
N ARG A 49 0.75 -0.13 -5.73
CA ARG A 49 -0.62 -0.68 -5.57
C ARG A 49 -1.35 -0.75 -6.92
N LYS A 50 -2.14 -1.81 -7.11
CA LYS A 50 -2.92 -2.05 -8.34
C LYS A 50 -3.87 -0.91 -8.70
N HIS A 51 -4.56 -0.33 -7.72
CA HIS A 51 -5.52 0.76 -8.00
C HIS A 51 -4.83 2.05 -8.44
N ASP A 52 -3.57 2.29 -8.02
CA ASP A 52 -2.79 3.44 -8.51
C ASP A 52 -2.47 3.27 -10.00
N LEU A 53 -2.03 2.07 -10.41
CA LEU A 53 -1.86 1.72 -11.82
C LEU A 53 -3.17 1.87 -12.60
N GLN A 54 -4.29 1.38 -12.06
CA GLN A 54 -5.58 1.47 -12.74
C GLN A 54 -6.04 2.91 -12.93
N ARG A 55 -5.82 3.78 -11.93
CA ARG A 55 -6.10 5.21 -12.06
C ARG A 55 -5.20 5.86 -13.10
N HIS A 56 -3.90 5.56 -13.07
CA HIS A 56 -2.95 6.05 -14.06
C HIS A 56 -3.32 5.64 -15.49
N ARG A 57 -3.78 4.40 -15.70
CA ARG A 57 -4.24 3.92 -17.00
C ARG A 57 -5.48 4.65 -17.55
N ARG A 58 -6.21 5.40 -16.72
CA ARG A 58 -7.36 6.20 -17.19
C ARG A 58 -6.95 7.58 -17.71
N THR A 59 -5.72 8.00 -17.43
CA THR A 59 -5.17 9.30 -17.84
C THR A 59 -4.12 9.17 -18.93
N ILE A 60 -3.87 7.95 -19.41
CA ILE A 60 -3.05 7.65 -20.59
C ILE A 60 -3.98 7.45 -21.77
#